data_AF-A0A2C9L7A5-F1
#
_entry.id   AF-A0A2C9L7A5-F1
#
_cell.length_a   1.000
_cell.length_b   1.000
_cell.length_c   1.000
_cell.angle_alpha   90.00
_cell.angle_beta   90.00
_cell.angle_gamma   90.00
#
_symmetry.space_group_name_H-M   'P 1'
#
loop_
_entity.id
_entity.type
_entity.pdbx_description
1 polymer ?
#
loop_
_entity_poly.entity_id
_entity_poly.type
_entity_poly.pdbx_seq_one_letter_code
_entity_poly.pdbx_strand_id
1 'polypeptide(L)'
;MFNIQNSLFIPGDWLIAGAFSVSNPGPANLQPYACGSTRLADGPQYTMAMLYALNRVNSGQASVSVPGVRFDENFTSTGSVIFPAVNVLWLGLLTVFLAYLFFKGPTTNQRAQGGRGIKRPRLELDASNSDEIDTSILGQDPRQDILRLENDQLKITIEALKATNLNLEQEKTRLQTTIDNIQEFGTIDALLQEKQRIENELTRLRRVLNEVSQIVINCRCCICREPYTVEDVHSPVLLTCCHTFGFGCIKHIWEQKGTKLECPLCKKESYIFNIHGLKLNYVIVDSFPSLEAVLF
;
A
#
# COMPACT_ATOMS: atom_id res chain seq x y z
N MET A 1 -17.05 -32.28 -13.82
CA MET A 1 -16.71 -32.90 -12.53
C MET A 1 -16.06 -31.81 -11.69
N PHE A 2 -16.84 -31.17 -10.79
CA PHE A 2 -16.30 -30.12 -9.92
C PHE A 2 -15.47 -30.80 -8.84
N ASN A 3 -14.16 -30.54 -8.83
CA ASN A 3 -13.28 -31.05 -7.77
C ASN A 3 -13.63 -30.29 -6.50
N ILE A 4 -14.19 -31.01 -5.53
CA ILE A 4 -14.50 -30.47 -4.21
C ILE A 4 -13.16 -30.01 -3.60
N GLN A 5 -13.05 -28.73 -3.28
CA GLN A 5 -11.94 -28.24 -2.49
C GLN A 5 -12.05 -28.91 -1.12
N ASN A 6 -11.22 -29.91 -0.88
CA ASN A 6 -11.10 -30.49 0.45
C ASN A 6 -10.46 -29.42 1.33
N SER A 7 -11.25 -28.88 2.25
CA SER A 7 -10.75 -28.05 3.33
C SER A 7 -10.21 -28.93 4.44
N LEU A 8 -9.10 -28.52 5.02
CA LEU A 8 -8.62 -29.08 6.28
C LEU A 8 -9.10 -28.17 7.39
N PHE A 9 -9.87 -28.72 8.33
CA PHE A 9 -10.47 -27.97 9.43
C PHE A 9 -10.07 -28.59 10.76
N ILE A 10 -9.58 -27.78 11.71
CA ILE A 10 -9.15 -28.23 13.05
C ILE A 10 -9.91 -27.46 14.13
N PRO A 11 -10.95 -28.03 14.74
CA PRO A 11 -11.80 -27.32 15.70
C PRO A 11 -11.04 -26.59 16.82
N GLY A 12 -11.39 -25.34 17.06
CA GLY A 12 -10.85 -24.49 18.14
C GLY A 12 -11.76 -23.29 18.44
N ASP A 13 -11.35 -22.48 19.42
CA ASP A 13 -12.11 -21.31 19.87
C ASP A 13 -11.98 -20.14 18.91
N TRP A 14 -10.79 -19.94 18.32
CA TRP A 14 -10.47 -18.84 17.41
C TRP A 14 -9.99 -19.35 16.05
N LEU A 15 -10.58 -18.86 14.97
CA LEU A 15 -10.25 -19.27 13.61
C LEU A 15 -9.05 -18.49 13.04
N ILE A 16 -8.02 -19.22 12.61
CA ILE A 16 -6.93 -18.67 11.81
C ILE A 16 -7.02 -19.27 10.40
N ALA A 17 -7.28 -18.41 9.41
CA ALA A 17 -7.35 -18.81 8.01
C ALA A 17 -5.99 -18.66 7.32
N GLY A 18 -5.59 -19.67 6.56
CA GLY A 18 -4.38 -19.68 5.74
C GLY A 18 -4.70 -20.03 4.28
N ALA A 19 -4.13 -19.28 3.34
CA ALA A 19 -4.25 -19.55 1.91
C ALA A 19 -2.88 -19.96 1.34
N PHE A 20 -2.76 -21.20 0.88
CA PHE A 20 -1.50 -21.75 0.38
C PHE A 20 -1.69 -22.34 -1.02
N SER A 21 -0.71 -22.12 -1.88
CA SER A 21 -0.73 -22.63 -3.26
C SER A 21 -0.31 -24.11 -3.29
N VAL A 22 -1.21 -25.01 -2.89
CA VAL A 22 -0.95 -26.46 -2.80
C VAL A 22 -0.83 -27.14 -4.16
N SER A 23 -1.37 -26.54 -5.21
CA SER A 23 -1.33 -27.06 -6.58
C SER A 23 -0.78 -26.03 -7.56
N ASN A 24 -0.16 -26.53 -8.62
CA ASN A 24 0.19 -25.71 -9.78
C ASN A 24 -1.06 -25.14 -10.45
N PRO A 25 -0.95 -24.02 -11.17
CA PRO A 25 -2.05 -23.55 -12.01
C PRO A 25 -2.46 -24.63 -13.00
N GLY A 26 -3.77 -24.80 -13.22
CA GLY A 26 -4.28 -25.69 -14.25
C GLY A 26 -3.97 -25.19 -15.66
N PRO A 27 -4.35 -25.95 -16.70
CA PRO A 27 -4.26 -25.49 -18.08
C PRO A 27 -4.93 -24.11 -18.27
N ALA A 28 -4.32 -23.22 -19.06
CA ALA A 28 -4.77 -21.82 -19.20
C ALA A 28 -6.25 -21.69 -19.64
N ASN A 29 -6.75 -22.63 -20.44
CA ASN A 29 -8.14 -22.68 -20.89
C ASN A 29 -9.14 -23.16 -19.82
N LEU A 30 -8.65 -23.66 -18.67
CA LEU A 30 -9.46 -24.15 -17.56
C LEU A 30 -9.25 -23.35 -16.27
N GLN A 31 -8.34 -22.37 -16.27
CA GLN A 31 -8.22 -21.43 -15.15
C GLN A 31 -9.42 -20.49 -15.10
N PRO A 32 -9.90 -20.10 -13.91
CA PRO A 32 -9.40 -20.45 -12.57
C PRO A 32 -10.03 -21.74 -11.98
N TYR A 33 -10.82 -22.48 -12.76
CA TYR A 33 -11.69 -23.55 -12.26
C TYR A 33 -11.00 -24.91 -12.09
N ALA A 34 -9.82 -25.10 -12.69
CA ALA A 34 -9.03 -26.31 -12.57
C ALA A 34 -7.64 -26.02 -11.99
N CYS A 35 -7.24 -26.84 -11.02
CA CYS A 35 -5.87 -26.90 -10.53
C CYS A 35 -5.06 -27.89 -11.37
N GLY A 36 -3.76 -27.63 -11.50
CA GLY A 36 -2.78 -28.56 -12.01
C GLY A 36 -2.33 -29.58 -10.95
N SER A 37 -1.19 -30.23 -11.19
CA SER A 37 -0.61 -31.18 -10.25
C SER A 37 -0.27 -30.53 -8.90
N THR A 38 -0.37 -31.30 -7.82
CA THR A 38 0.05 -30.88 -6.48
C THR A 38 1.53 -30.50 -6.50
N ARG A 39 1.87 -29.38 -5.86
CA ARG A 39 3.28 -28.98 -5.69
C ARG A 39 3.94 -29.85 -4.64
N LEU A 40 5.17 -30.28 -4.88
CA LEU A 40 5.96 -31.00 -3.88
C LEU A 40 6.64 -30.06 -2.87
N ALA A 41 6.81 -28.78 -3.24
CA ALA A 41 7.42 -27.74 -2.43
C ALA A 41 6.49 -26.53 -2.29
N ASP A 42 6.80 -25.65 -1.34
CA ASP A 42 6.05 -24.45 -0.98
C ASP A 42 4.65 -24.74 -0.40
N GLY A 43 3.67 -25.10 -1.23
CA GLY A 43 2.27 -25.20 -0.84
C GLY A 43 2.03 -26.15 0.33
N PRO A 44 2.20 -27.48 0.14
CA PRO A 44 1.99 -28.44 1.23
C PRO A 44 2.96 -28.23 2.40
N GLN A 45 4.17 -27.73 2.13
CA GLN A 45 5.15 -27.46 3.18
C GLN A 45 4.69 -26.32 4.09
N TYR A 46 4.18 -25.21 3.54
CA TYR A 46 3.64 -24.10 4.32
C TYR A 46 2.35 -24.48 5.03
N THR A 47 1.48 -25.29 4.40
CA THR A 47 0.30 -25.85 5.09
C THR A 47 0.73 -26.69 6.30
N MET A 48 1.69 -27.60 6.14
CA MET A 48 2.20 -28.42 7.25
C MET A 48 2.93 -27.59 8.31
N ALA A 49 3.65 -26.54 7.91
CA ALA A 49 4.32 -25.63 8.84
C ALA A 49 3.32 -24.83 9.70
N MET A 50 2.23 -24.36 9.09
CA MET A 50 1.14 -23.68 9.81
C MET A 50 0.49 -24.62 10.82
N LEU A 51 0.11 -25.83 10.39
CA LEU A 51 -0.45 -26.87 11.26
C LEU A 51 0.48 -27.21 12.43
N TYR A 52 1.78 -27.35 12.15
CA TYR A 52 2.78 -27.59 13.19
C TYR A 52 2.87 -26.42 14.17
N ALA A 53 2.86 -25.18 13.68
CA ALA A 53 2.89 -23.98 14.51
C ALA A 53 1.68 -23.89 15.43
N LEU A 54 0.46 -24.12 14.92
CA LEU A 54 -0.73 -24.11 15.76
C LEU A 54 -0.75 -25.25 16.77
N ASN A 55 -0.27 -26.45 16.40
CA ASN A 55 -0.12 -27.53 17.37
C ASN A 55 0.86 -27.16 18.50
N ARG A 56 1.97 -26.47 18.18
CA ARG A 56 2.93 -25.97 19.17
C ARG A 56 2.32 -24.91 20.09
N VAL A 57 1.49 -24.01 19.57
CA VAL A 57 0.78 -23.00 20.37
C VAL A 57 -0.26 -23.67 21.27
N ASN A 58 -1.10 -24.55 20.71
CA ASN A 58 -2.16 -25.24 21.45
C ASN A 58 -1.63 -26.21 22.53
N SER A 59 -0.43 -26.76 22.35
CA SER A 59 0.25 -27.61 23.34
C SER A 59 1.04 -26.82 24.39
N GLY A 60 1.06 -25.48 24.33
CA GLY A 60 1.82 -24.63 25.25
C GLY A 60 3.34 -24.73 25.07
N GLN A 61 3.80 -25.28 23.94
CA GLN A 61 5.23 -25.43 23.64
C GLN A 61 5.81 -24.25 22.85
N ALA A 62 4.97 -23.33 22.39
CA ALA A 62 5.39 -22.06 21.81
C ALA A 62 5.67 -21.01 22.89
N SER A 63 6.57 -20.07 22.61
CA SER A 63 6.87 -18.93 23.49
C SER A 63 5.69 -17.96 23.66
N VAL A 64 4.70 -18.06 22.79
CA VAL A 64 3.44 -17.31 22.86
C VAL A 64 2.28 -18.31 22.91
N SER A 65 1.52 -18.25 24.01
CA SER A 65 0.27 -19.00 24.19
C SER A 65 -0.76 -18.07 24.82
N VAL A 66 -2.01 -18.13 24.38
CA VAL A 66 -3.11 -17.44 25.05
C VAL A 66 -3.74 -18.43 26.04
N PRO A 67 -3.63 -18.22 27.36
CA PRO A 67 -4.17 -19.16 28.33
C PRO A 67 -5.67 -19.33 28.15
N GLY A 68 -6.13 -20.59 28.02
CA GLY A 68 -7.54 -20.93 27.90
C GLY A 68 -8.16 -20.77 26.51
N VAL A 69 -7.37 -20.51 25.47
CA VAL A 69 -7.85 -20.43 24.07
C VAL A 69 -7.14 -21.48 23.21
N ARG A 70 -7.91 -22.24 22.44
CA ARG A 70 -7.40 -23.12 21.38
C ARG A 70 -7.56 -22.42 20.03
N PHE A 71 -6.49 -22.39 19.25
CA PHE A 71 -6.56 -21.91 17.88
C PHE A 71 -7.04 -23.02 16.95
N ASP A 72 -7.95 -22.65 16.06
CA ASP A 72 -8.55 -23.43 14.99
C ASP A 72 -7.88 -23.08 13.65
N GLU A 73 -7.80 -24.04 12.72
CA GLU A 73 -7.49 -23.76 11.32
C GLU A 73 -8.68 -24.07 10.42
N ASN A 74 -8.96 -23.15 9.50
CA ASN A 74 -9.75 -23.46 8.32
C ASN A 74 -8.90 -23.21 7.07
N PHE A 75 -8.45 -24.31 6.46
CA PHE A 75 -7.72 -24.29 5.22
C PHE A 75 -8.68 -24.47 4.06
N THR A 76 -8.69 -23.53 3.12
CA THR A 76 -9.28 -23.73 1.79
C THR A 76 -8.16 -23.79 0.77
N SER A 77 -8.08 -24.90 0.04
CA SER A 77 -7.20 -24.98 -1.14
C SER A 77 -7.80 -24.11 -2.22
N THR A 78 -7.49 -22.81 -2.20
CA THR A 78 -7.89 -21.92 -3.28
C THR A 78 -7.20 -22.41 -4.54
N GLY A 79 -8.00 -22.79 -5.54
CA GLY A 79 -7.46 -23.11 -6.86
C GLY A 79 -6.64 -21.92 -7.32
N SER A 80 -5.52 -22.16 -8.01
CA SER A 80 -4.47 -21.17 -8.28
C SER A 80 -5.04 -19.88 -8.87
N VAL A 81 -5.50 -18.99 -8.00
CA VAL A 81 -5.69 -17.58 -8.32
C VAL A 81 -4.26 -17.11 -8.43
N ILE A 82 -3.82 -16.87 -9.65
CA ILE A 82 -2.56 -16.20 -9.92
C ILE A 82 -2.71 -14.82 -9.28
N PHE A 83 -2.35 -14.69 -8.00
CA PHE A 83 -1.95 -13.41 -7.44
C PHE A 83 -0.60 -13.14 -8.12
N PRO A 84 -0.51 -12.20 -9.06
CA PRO A 84 0.77 -11.90 -9.68
C PRO A 84 1.63 -11.32 -8.58
N ALA A 85 2.63 -12.10 -8.13
CA ALA A 85 3.66 -11.75 -7.18
C ALA A 85 3.28 -10.57 -6.27
N VAL A 86 2.27 -10.75 -5.41
CA VAL A 86 2.14 -9.87 -4.26
C VAL A 86 3.34 -10.23 -3.41
N ASN A 87 4.39 -9.45 -3.61
CA ASN A 87 5.69 -9.52 -3.00
C ASN A 87 5.68 -10.32 -1.69
N VAL A 88 6.40 -11.45 -1.66
CA VAL A 88 6.83 -12.12 -0.42
C VAL A 88 7.48 -11.11 0.54
N LEU A 89 7.95 -9.98 0.00
CA LEU A 89 8.33 -8.77 0.73
C LEU A 89 7.25 -8.20 1.67
N TRP A 90 5.94 -8.32 1.41
CA TRP A 90 4.89 -7.75 2.29
C TRP A 90 4.60 -8.62 3.51
N LEU A 91 4.64 -9.95 3.37
CA LEU A 91 4.59 -10.88 4.51
C LEU A 91 5.91 -10.84 5.31
N GLY A 92 7.04 -10.65 4.62
CA GLY A 92 8.34 -10.34 5.23
C GLY A 92 8.37 -8.97 5.94
N LEU A 93 7.74 -7.95 5.36
CA LEU A 93 7.63 -6.63 5.97
C LEU A 93 6.67 -6.63 7.14
N LEU A 94 5.58 -7.42 7.11
CA LEU A 94 4.70 -7.55 8.27
C LEU A 94 5.42 -8.24 9.45
N THR A 95 6.27 -9.24 9.18
CA THR A 95 7.09 -9.88 10.21
C THR A 95 8.21 -8.98 10.73
N VAL A 96 8.87 -8.21 9.86
CA VAL A 96 9.87 -7.20 10.26
C VAL A 96 9.22 -6.00 10.96
N PHE A 97 8.02 -5.59 10.57
CA PHE A 97 7.29 -4.46 11.16
C PHE A 97 6.72 -4.83 12.53
N LEU A 98 6.21 -6.05 12.70
CA LEU A 98 5.86 -6.57 14.02
C LEU A 98 7.12 -6.67 14.91
N ALA A 99 8.23 -7.21 14.42
CA ALA A 99 9.50 -7.22 15.16
C ALA A 99 9.99 -5.80 15.52
N TYR A 100 9.84 -4.83 14.61
CA TYR A 100 10.24 -3.44 14.83
C TYR A 100 9.35 -2.71 15.85
N LEU A 101 8.03 -2.98 15.86
CA LEU A 101 7.10 -2.45 16.85
C LEU A 101 7.35 -3.02 18.25
N PHE A 102 7.93 -4.22 18.38
CA PHE A 102 8.29 -4.81 19.66
C PHE A 102 9.66 -4.35 20.22
N PHE A 103 10.51 -3.68 19.43
CA PHE A 103 11.88 -3.32 19.85
C PHE A 103 12.18 -1.82 20.00
N LYS A 104 11.29 -0.90 19.59
CA LYS A 104 11.56 0.53 19.70
C LYS A 104 10.93 1.16 20.96
N GLY A 105 11.75 1.32 22.00
CA GLY A 105 11.46 2.18 23.15
C GLY A 105 11.38 3.67 22.79
N PRO A 106 10.82 4.52 23.66
CA PRO A 106 10.43 5.89 23.34
C PRO A 106 11.64 6.82 23.22
N THR A 107 11.79 7.50 22.08
CA THR A 107 12.79 8.56 21.89
C THR A 107 12.16 9.94 22.08
N THR A 108 12.77 10.71 22.97
CA THR A 108 12.41 12.07 23.37
C THR A 108 12.63 13.11 22.28
N ASN A 109 11.66 14.02 22.19
CA ASN A 109 11.60 15.22 21.36
C ASN A 109 12.70 16.24 21.72
N GLN A 110 13.38 16.82 20.73
CA GLN A 110 14.03 18.13 20.90
C GLN A 110 13.64 19.09 19.76
N ARG A 111 13.02 20.19 20.19
CA ARG A 111 12.77 21.43 19.45
C ARG A 111 14.09 22.15 19.18
N ALA A 112 14.23 22.73 17.99
CA ALA A 112 15.16 23.83 17.74
C ALA A 112 14.38 25.07 17.27
N GLN A 113 14.55 26.16 18.00
CA GLN A 113 14.10 27.52 17.68
C GLN A 113 15.27 28.32 17.05
N GLY A 114 14.94 29.26 16.16
CA GLY A 114 15.52 30.61 16.22
C GLY A 114 16.39 31.10 15.05
N GLY A 115 16.12 32.34 14.63
CA GLY A 115 17.01 33.20 13.81
C GLY A 115 16.29 34.48 13.41
N ARG A 116 16.23 35.52 14.27
CA ARG A 116 17.11 36.70 14.41
C ARG A 116 17.34 37.54 13.13
N GLY A 117 16.78 38.76 13.17
CA GLY A 117 16.87 39.79 12.13
C GLY A 117 18.19 40.57 12.11
N ILE A 118 18.50 41.09 10.93
CA ILE A 118 19.73 41.78 10.56
C ILE A 118 19.55 43.30 10.76
N LYS A 119 20.41 43.92 11.57
CA LYS A 119 20.55 45.40 11.69
C LYS A 119 21.56 45.91 10.67
N ARG A 120 21.25 47.00 9.98
CA ARG A 120 22.19 47.74 9.10
C ARG A 120 22.98 48.79 9.91
N PRO A 121 24.26 49.01 9.61
CA PRO A 121 25.04 50.07 10.24
C PRO A 121 24.81 51.44 9.58
N ARG A 122 24.84 52.49 10.40
CA ARG A 122 24.76 53.91 10.04
C ARG A 122 26.18 54.45 9.98
N LEU A 123 26.58 54.99 8.82
CA LEU A 123 27.85 55.71 8.67
C LEU A 123 27.73 57.11 9.25
N GLU A 124 28.58 57.44 10.21
CA GLU A 124 28.86 58.80 10.68
C GLU A 124 30.05 59.35 9.86
N LEU A 125 29.86 60.56 9.32
CA LEU A 125 30.87 61.33 8.60
C LEU A 125 31.46 62.31 9.60
N ASP A 126 32.67 62.03 10.08
CA ASP A 126 33.44 62.97 10.88
C ASP A 126 34.14 63.98 9.96
N ALA A 127 33.75 65.24 10.10
CA ALA A 127 34.40 66.38 9.49
C ALA A 127 35.35 67.01 10.51
N SER A 128 36.67 66.90 10.30
CA SER A 128 37.67 67.82 10.87
C SER A 128 39.07 67.48 10.37
N ASN A 129 39.63 68.34 9.52
CA ASN A 129 40.93 68.99 9.74
C ASN A 129 41.26 69.87 8.54
N SER A 130 41.31 71.17 8.79
CA SER A 130 41.84 72.19 7.88
C SER A 130 43.24 72.54 8.37
N ASP A 131 44.26 71.87 7.82
CA ASP A 131 45.66 72.20 8.09
C ASP A 131 46.28 72.99 6.93
N GLU A 132 47.26 73.81 7.31
CA GLU A 132 47.89 74.92 6.60
C GLU A 132 48.48 74.56 5.22
N ILE A 133 48.26 75.43 4.24
CA ILE A 133 48.84 75.34 2.89
C ILE A 133 50.25 75.92 2.93
N ASP A 134 51.25 75.04 2.99
CA ASP A 134 52.66 75.35 2.82
C ASP A 134 52.93 75.73 1.34
N THR A 135 53.37 76.97 1.10
CA THR A 135 53.47 77.59 -0.25
C THR A 135 54.89 77.52 -0.85
N SER A 136 55.70 76.56 -0.41
CA SER A 136 57.13 76.48 -0.77
C SER A 136 57.47 75.59 -1.98
N ILE A 137 56.53 75.29 -2.89
CA ILE A 137 56.77 74.47 -4.10
C ILE A 137 56.47 75.26 -5.38
N LEU A 138 57.38 76.16 -5.76
CA LEU A 138 57.43 76.78 -7.09
C LEU A 138 58.64 76.22 -7.84
N GLY A 139 58.43 75.16 -8.61
CA GLY A 139 59.47 74.58 -9.45
C GLY A 139 59.16 73.24 -10.14
N GLN A 140 57.93 72.71 -10.03
CA GLN A 140 57.53 71.49 -10.72
C GLN A 140 56.67 71.81 -11.94
N ASP A 141 56.92 71.10 -13.03
CA ASP A 141 56.21 71.22 -14.30
C ASP A 141 54.75 70.74 -14.13
N PRO A 142 53.74 71.60 -14.31
CA PRO A 142 52.32 71.26 -14.12
C PRO A 142 51.85 70.04 -14.92
N ARG A 143 52.56 69.69 -16.01
CA ARG A 143 52.27 68.49 -16.80
C ARG A 143 52.55 67.20 -16.03
N GLN A 144 53.55 67.19 -15.15
CA GLN A 144 53.87 66.00 -14.34
C GLN A 144 52.79 65.73 -13.28
N ASP A 145 52.19 66.77 -12.71
CA ASP A 145 51.14 66.63 -11.70
C ASP A 145 49.82 66.13 -12.32
N ILE A 146 49.47 66.62 -13.52
CA ILE A 146 48.31 66.11 -14.27
C ILE A 146 48.48 64.61 -14.56
N LEU A 147 49.66 64.20 -15.04
CA LEU A 147 49.95 62.79 -15.32
C LEU A 147 49.91 61.92 -14.06
N ARG A 148 50.34 62.43 -12.90
CA ARG A 148 50.24 61.71 -11.62
C ARG A 148 48.78 61.51 -11.23
N LEU A 149 47.97 62.57 -11.29
CA LEU A 149 46.54 62.50 -10.97
C LEU A 149 45.79 61.54 -11.89
N GLU A 150 46.08 61.55 -13.19
CA GLU A 150 45.48 60.61 -14.15
C GLU A 150 45.87 59.15 -13.84
N ASN A 151 47.13 58.90 -13.48
CA ASN A 151 47.58 57.56 -13.10
C ASN A 151 46.95 57.08 -11.79
N ASP A 152 46.79 57.96 -10.80
CA ASP A 152 46.14 57.63 -9.54
C ASP A 152 44.64 57.34 -9.75
N GLN A 153 43.97 58.13 -10.60
CA GLN A 153 42.58 57.88 -10.97
C GLN A 153 42.40 56.55 -11.70
N LEU A 154 43.32 56.21 -12.62
CA LEU A 154 43.34 54.93 -13.31
C LEU A 154 43.54 53.77 -12.33
N LYS A 155 44.45 53.91 -11.36
CA LYS A 155 44.70 52.91 -10.34
C LYS A 155 43.47 52.65 -9.46
N ILE A 156 42.78 53.71 -9.02
CA ILE A 156 41.52 53.61 -8.26
C ILE A 156 40.46 52.88 -9.10
N THR A 157 40.34 53.22 -10.38
CA THR A 157 39.37 52.60 -11.29
C THR A 157 39.67 51.11 -11.50
N ILE A 158 40.94 50.73 -11.65
CA ILE A 158 41.36 49.33 -11.80
C ILE A 158 41.03 48.51 -10.54
N GLU A 159 41.29 49.04 -9.34
CA GLU A 159 40.98 48.33 -8.10
C GLU A 159 39.46 48.20 -7.89
N ALA A 160 38.68 49.23 -8.24
CA ALA A 160 37.22 49.14 -8.23
C ALA A 160 36.69 48.07 -9.19
N LEU A 161 37.25 47.97 -10.40
CA LEU A 161 36.90 46.94 -11.38
C LEU A 161 37.30 45.53 -10.93
N LYS A 162 38.42 45.37 -10.23
CA LYS A 162 38.81 44.07 -9.65
C LYS A 162 37.83 43.63 -8.57
N ALA A 163 37.42 44.56 -7.70
CA ALA A 163 36.45 44.28 -6.64
C ALA A 163 35.08 43.88 -7.20
N THR A 164 34.60 44.55 -8.26
CA THR A 164 33.33 44.17 -8.91
C THR A 164 33.44 42.82 -9.60
N ASN A 165 34.55 42.50 -10.26
CA ASN A 165 34.76 41.20 -10.89
C ASN A 165 34.79 40.06 -9.85
N LEU A 166 35.45 40.28 -8.70
CA LEU A 166 35.44 39.31 -7.61
C LEU A 166 34.01 39.05 -7.08
N ASN A 167 33.20 40.10 -6.94
CA ASN A 167 31.81 39.97 -6.52
C ASN A 167 30.96 39.20 -7.56
N LEU A 168 31.17 39.47 -8.85
CA LEU A 168 30.49 38.74 -9.92
C LEU A 168 30.84 37.24 -9.94
N GLU A 169 32.10 36.88 -9.71
CA GLU A 169 32.50 35.46 -9.60
C GLU A 169 31.91 34.78 -8.35
N GLN A 170 31.80 35.50 -7.23
CA GLN A 170 31.09 35.01 -6.04
C GLN A 170 29.59 34.81 -6.31
N GLU A 171 28.95 35.72 -7.03
CA GLU A 171 27.53 35.58 -7.39
C GLU A 171 27.30 34.42 -8.36
N LYS A 172 28.17 34.27 -9.36
CA LYS A 172 28.15 33.16 -10.32
C LYS A 172 28.28 31.81 -9.62
N THR A 173 29.23 31.66 -8.70
CA THR A 173 29.37 30.41 -7.92
C THR A 173 28.15 30.13 -7.06
N ARG A 174 27.57 31.15 -6.40
CA ARG A 174 26.32 31.01 -5.64
C ARG A 174 25.13 30.57 -6.51
N LEU A 175 24.99 31.14 -7.70
CA LEU A 175 23.93 30.76 -8.64
C LEU A 175 24.14 29.32 -9.14
N GLN A 176 25.38 28.92 -9.44
CA GLN A 176 25.69 27.56 -9.86
C GLN A 176 25.30 26.53 -8.79
N THR A 177 25.67 26.75 -7.52
CA THR A 177 25.24 25.88 -6.42
C THR A 177 23.72 25.80 -6.30
N THR A 178 23.01 26.91 -6.60
CA THR A 178 21.53 26.92 -6.57
C THR A 178 20.95 26.06 -7.69
N ILE A 179 21.54 26.11 -8.89
CA ILE A 179 21.15 25.26 -10.02
C ILE A 179 21.38 23.78 -9.69
N ASP A 180 22.54 23.44 -9.13
CA ASP A 180 22.88 22.06 -8.78
C ASP A 180 21.92 21.51 -7.71
N ASN A 181 21.61 22.31 -6.68
CA ASN A 181 20.61 21.96 -5.66
C ASN A 181 19.21 21.74 -6.27
N ILE A 182 18.79 22.56 -7.24
CA ILE A 182 17.50 22.39 -7.93
C ILE A 182 17.48 21.09 -8.75
N GLN A 183 18.60 20.74 -9.39
CA GLN A 183 18.73 19.47 -10.13
C GLN A 183 18.71 18.25 -9.19
N GLU A 184 19.16 18.41 -7.95
CA GLU A 184 19.17 17.33 -6.95
C GLU A 184 17.77 16.99 -6.38
N PHE A 185 16.77 17.88 -6.48
CA PHE A 185 15.39 17.65 -6.00
C PHE A 185 14.58 16.62 -6.80
N GLY A 186 15.24 15.76 -7.57
CA GLY A 186 14.64 14.72 -8.38
C GLY A 186 14.26 15.26 -9.75
N THR A 187 14.82 14.65 -10.79
CA THR A 187 14.46 14.95 -12.18
C THR A 187 12.94 14.85 -12.32
N ILE A 188 12.32 15.82 -12.99
CA ILE A 188 10.90 15.79 -13.38
C ILE A 188 10.51 14.42 -13.96
N ASP A 189 11.45 13.77 -14.64
CA ASP A 189 11.33 12.42 -15.18
C ASP A 189 11.03 11.33 -14.13
N ALA A 190 11.60 11.42 -12.93
CA ALA A 190 11.34 10.46 -11.84
C ALA A 190 9.90 10.61 -11.32
N LEU A 191 9.40 11.85 -11.21
CA LEU A 191 8.01 12.11 -10.84
C LEU A 191 7.04 11.67 -11.94
N LEU A 192 7.40 11.87 -13.21
CA LEU A 192 6.61 11.37 -14.35
C LEU A 192 6.57 9.84 -14.37
N GLN A 193 7.67 9.17 -14.07
CA GLN A 193 7.73 7.71 -13.99
C GLN A 193 6.86 7.17 -12.86
N GLU A 194 6.90 7.78 -11.67
CA GLU A 194 6.07 7.34 -10.55
C GLU A 194 4.58 7.63 -10.80
N LYS A 195 4.24 8.76 -11.42
CA LYS A 195 2.87 9.04 -11.87
C LYS A 195 2.37 7.93 -12.80
N GLN A 196 3.16 7.55 -13.80
CA GLN A 196 2.78 6.48 -14.72
C GLN A 196 2.59 5.14 -14.01
N ARG A 197 3.44 4.83 -13.02
CA ARG A 197 3.31 3.63 -12.19
C ARG A 197 1.98 3.62 -11.42
N ILE A 198 1.61 4.74 -10.82
CA ILE A 198 0.35 4.89 -10.06
C ILE A 198 -0.86 4.75 -11.01
N GLU A 199 -0.83 5.36 -12.19
CA GLU A 199 -1.92 5.25 -13.18
C GLU A 199 -2.13 3.82 -13.67
N ASN A 200 -1.04 3.06 -13.85
CA ASN A 200 -1.10 1.66 -14.21
C ASN A 200 -1.73 0.81 -13.08
N GLU A 201 -1.37 1.08 -11.81
CA GLU A 201 -1.94 0.36 -10.67
C GLU A 201 -3.42 0.71 -10.47
N LEU A 202 -3.82 1.98 -10.64
CA LEU A 202 -5.22 2.40 -10.62
C LEU A 202 -6.05 1.69 -11.69
N THR A 203 -5.50 1.54 -12.89
CA THR A 203 -6.14 0.81 -13.98
C THR A 203 -6.35 -0.66 -13.62
N ARG A 204 -5.36 -1.28 -12.98
CA ARG A 204 -5.44 -2.66 -12.50
C ARG A 204 -6.50 -2.82 -11.41
N LEU A 205 -6.55 -1.93 -10.42
CA LEU A 205 -7.54 -1.97 -9.35
C LEU A 205 -8.97 -1.80 -9.88
N ARG A 206 -9.18 -0.90 -10.85
CA ARG A 206 -10.49 -0.75 -11.52
C ARG A 206 -10.97 -2.04 -12.20
N ARG A 207 -10.06 -2.81 -12.80
CA ARG A 207 -10.42 -4.09 -13.41
C ARG A 207 -10.88 -5.10 -12.35
N VAL A 208 -10.15 -5.22 -11.25
CA VAL A 208 -10.53 -6.09 -10.13
C VAL A 208 -11.88 -5.68 -9.55
N LEU A 209 -12.11 -4.38 -9.37
CA LEU A 209 -13.39 -3.87 -8.87
C LEU A 209 -14.56 -4.23 -9.80
N ASN A 210 -14.36 -4.10 -11.13
CA ASN A 210 -15.37 -4.51 -12.11
C ASN A 210 -15.64 -6.02 -12.07
N GLU A 211 -14.60 -6.86 -11.95
CA GLU A 211 -14.76 -8.31 -11.82
C GLU A 211 -15.52 -8.69 -10.54
N VAL A 212 -15.19 -8.08 -9.41
CA VAL A 212 -15.91 -8.26 -8.14
C VAL A 212 -17.35 -7.80 -8.26
N SER A 213 -17.61 -6.65 -8.88
CA SER A 213 -18.97 -6.15 -9.11
C SER A 213 -19.82 -7.14 -9.92
N GLN A 214 -19.25 -7.75 -10.96
CA GLN A 214 -19.96 -8.77 -11.74
C GLN A 214 -20.25 -10.03 -10.94
N ILE A 215 -19.34 -10.46 -10.06
CA ILE A 215 -19.59 -11.59 -9.14
C ILE A 215 -20.79 -11.28 -8.24
N VAL A 216 -20.85 -10.07 -7.68
CA VAL A 216 -21.92 -9.62 -6.79
C VAL A 216 -23.26 -9.55 -7.52
N ILE A 217 -23.29 -8.99 -8.73
CA ILE A 217 -24.51 -8.93 -9.56
C ILE A 217 -25.06 -10.34 -9.83
N ASN A 218 -24.17 -11.34 -9.92
CA ASN A 218 -24.51 -12.74 -10.16
C ASN A 218 -24.86 -13.52 -8.88
N CYS A 219 -24.72 -12.93 -7.68
CA CYS A 219 -25.15 -13.53 -6.41
C CYS A 219 -26.68 -13.42 -6.22
N ARG A 220 -27.42 -14.08 -7.10
CA ARG A 220 -28.88 -14.16 -7.12
C ARG A 220 -29.35 -15.59 -7.01
N CYS A 221 -30.55 -15.78 -6.48
CA CYS A 221 -31.20 -17.08 -6.47
C CYS A 221 -31.50 -17.53 -7.91
N CYS A 222 -31.05 -18.71 -8.31
CA CYS A 222 -31.29 -19.20 -9.68
C CYS A 222 -32.75 -19.59 -9.98
N ILE A 223 -33.61 -19.61 -8.97
CA ILE A 223 -35.06 -19.90 -9.11
C ILE A 223 -35.84 -18.60 -9.36
N CYS A 224 -35.82 -17.66 -8.41
CA CYS A 224 -36.57 -16.40 -8.50
C CYS A 224 -35.79 -15.23 -9.12
N ARG A 225 -34.46 -15.36 -9.29
CA ARG A 225 -33.54 -14.32 -9.79
C ARG A 225 -33.42 -13.07 -8.91
N GLU A 226 -33.95 -13.13 -7.69
CA GLU A 226 -33.78 -12.08 -6.69
C GLU A 226 -32.41 -12.19 -5.99
N PRO A 227 -31.82 -11.06 -5.57
CA PRO A 227 -30.55 -11.05 -4.83
C PRO A 227 -30.69 -11.77 -3.49
N TYR A 228 -29.60 -12.39 -3.02
CA TYR A 228 -29.59 -12.98 -1.69
C TYR A 228 -29.58 -11.91 -0.60
N THR A 229 -30.27 -12.18 0.50
CA THR A 229 -30.35 -11.30 1.68
C THR A 229 -30.01 -12.10 2.94
N VAL A 230 -29.69 -11.46 4.06
CA VAL A 230 -29.25 -12.18 5.27
C VAL A 230 -30.42 -12.77 6.05
N GLU A 231 -31.53 -12.05 6.16
CA GLU A 231 -32.58 -12.31 7.17
C GLU A 231 -33.98 -12.60 6.59
N ASP A 232 -34.09 -12.96 5.31
CA ASP A 232 -35.41 -13.08 4.64
C ASP A 232 -35.56 -14.39 3.83
N VAL A 233 -36.64 -14.52 3.07
CA VAL A 233 -36.91 -15.62 2.13
C VAL A 233 -35.80 -15.81 1.09
N HIS A 234 -34.91 -14.85 0.92
CA HIS A 234 -33.72 -14.94 0.07
C HIS A 234 -32.43 -15.23 0.84
N SER A 235 -32.47 -15.71 2.08
CA SER A 235 -31.29 -16.25 2.77
C SER A 235 -30.65 -17.37 1.96
N PRO A 236 -29.34 -17.29 1.63
CA PRO A 236 -28.68 -18.27 0.78
C PRO A 236 -28.45 -19.57 1.56
N VAL A 237 -29.13 -20.64 1.17
CA VAL A 237 -29.00 -21.97 1.78
C VAL A 237 -28.35 -22.96 0.83
N LEU A 238 -27.49 -23.81 1.39
CA LEU A 238 -26.75 -24.86 0.70
C LEU A 238 -27.48 -26.19 0.78
N LEU A 239 -27.66 -26.83 -0.38
CA LEU A 239 -28.00 -28.26 -0.44
C LEU A 239 -26.75 -29.14 -0.28
N THR A 240 -26.94 -30.44 -0.07
CA THR A 240 -25.81 -31.40 0.05
C THR A 240 -24.99 -31.56 -1.25
N CYS A 241 -25.48 -31.02 -2.36
CA CYS A 241 -24.78 -30.91 -3.64
C CYS A 241 -23.98 -29.61 -3.80
N CYS A 242 -23.92 -28.77 -2.76
CA CYS A 242 -23.26 -27.47 -2.73
C CYS A 242 -23.86 -26.39 -3.64
N HIS A 243 -25.02 -26.63 -4.26
CA HIS A 243 -25.77 -25.55 -4.92
C HIS A 243 -26.50 -24.69 -3.89
N THR A 244 -26.49 -23.37 -4.14
CA THR A 244 -27.12 -22.38 -3.27
C THR A 244 -28.41 -21.85 -3.89
N PHE A 245 -29.40 -21.62 -3.04
CA PHE A 245 -30.71 -21.08 -3.40
C PHE A 245 -31.25 -20.18 -2.28
N GLY A 246 -32.26 -19.37 -2.57
CA GLY A 246 -32.99 -18.65 -1.52
C GLY A 246 -33.80 -19.62 -0.68
N PHE A 247 -33.78 -19.43 0.65
CA PHE A 247 -34.47 -20.28 1.61
C PHE A 247 -35.96 -20.48 1.27
N GLY A 248 -36.67 -19.39 0.96
CA GLY A 248 -38.07 -19.41 0.57
C GLY A 248 -38.34 -20.22 -0.69
N CYS A 249 -37.47 -20.13 -1.70
CA CYS A 249 -37.61 -20.93 -2.92
C CYS A 249 -37.46 -22.44 -2.64
N ILE A 250 -36.47 -22.83 -1.82
CA ILE A 250 -36.26 -24.24 -1.48
C ILE A 250 -37.33 -24.76 -0.54
N LYS A 251 -37.79 -23.94 0.42
CA LYS A 251 -38.91 -24.26 1.30
C LYS A 251 -40.18 -24.56 0.49
N HIS A 252 -40.49 -23.72 -0.49
CA HIS A 252 -41.65 -23.94 -1.37
C HIS A 252 -41.58 -25.26 -2.15
N ILE A 253 -40.41 -25.61 -2.70
CA ILE A 253 -40.21 -26.89 -3.40
C ILE A 253 -40.34 -28.07 -2.44
N TRP A 254 -39.80 -27.95 -1.24
CA TRP A 254 -39.88 -28.98 -0.21
C TRP A 254 -41.33 -29.23 0.23
N GLU A 255 -42.11 -28.17 0.48
CA GLU A 255 -43.53 -28.27 0.84
C GLU A 255 -44.37 -28.98 -0.22
N GLN A 256 -44.00 -28.87 -1.51
CA GLN A 256 -44.69 -29.56 -2.61
C GLN A 256 -44.30 -31.04 -2.75
N LYS A 257 -43.04 -31.39 -2.52
CA LYS A 257 -42.49 -32.74 -2.79
C LYS A 257 -42.37 -33.62 -1.54
N GLY A 258 -42.51 -33.07 -0.34
CA GLY A 258 -42.38 -33.79 0.93
C GLY A 258 -40.94 -33.98 1.38
N THR A 259 -40.64 -35.11 2.03
CA THR A 259 -39.37 -35.36 2.76
C THR A 259 -38.12 -35.46 1.86
N LYS A 260 -38.30 -35.51 0.54
CA LYS A 260 -37.23 -35.72 -0.42
C LYS A 260 -37.05 -34.47 -1.27
N LEU A 261 -35.95 -33.75 -1.02
CA LEU A 261 -35.61 -32.55 -1.78
C LEU A 261 -34.65 -32.89 -2.91
N GLU A 262 -35.02 -32.54 -4.13
CA GLU A 262 -34.20 -32.71 -5.31
C GLU A 262 -33.63 -31.36 -5.75
N CYS A 263 -32.32 -31.26 -5.93
CA CYS A 263 -31.68 -30.03 -6.37
C CYS A 263 -32.20 -29.60 -7.76
N PRO A 264 -32.74 -28.38 -7.92
CA PRO A 264 -33.22 -27.90 -9.23
C PRO A 264 -32.18 -27.91 -10.34
N LEU A 265 -30.91 -27.67 -9.99
CA LEU A 265 -29.79 -27.56 -10.94
C LEU A 265 -29.20 -28.92 -11.35
N CYS A 266 -28.84 -29.76 -10.39
CA CYS A 266 -28.13 -31.02 -10.67
C CYS A 266 -28.93 -32.30 -10.41
N LYS A 267 -30.18 -32.18 -9.98
CA LYS A 267 -31.09 -33.31 -9.69
C LYS A 267 -30.61 -34.26 -8.58
N LYS A 268 -29.54 -33.92 -7.86
CA LYS A 268 -29.07 -34.70 -6.71
C LYS A 268 -30.08 -34.58 -5.57
N GLU A 269 -30.42 -35.72 -5.00
CA GLU A 269 -31.35 -35.83 -3.89
C GLU A 269 -30.67 -35.52 -2.57
N SER A 270 -31.38 -34.82 -1.70
CA SER A 270 -30.97 -34.52 -0.33
C SER A 270 -32.10 -34.96 0.60
N TYR A 271 -31.75 -35.81 1.56
CA TYR A 271 -32.67 -36.21 2.63
C TYR A 271 -32.59 -35.16 3.73
N ILE A 272 -33.67 -34.42 3.91
CA ILE A 272 -33.75 -33.33 4.89
C ILE A 272 -34.91 -33.64 5.81
N PHE A 273 -34.61 -33.89 7.08
CA PHE A 273 -35.63 -34.15 8.11
C PHE A 273 -36.38 -32.87 8.51
N ASN A 274 -35.70 -31.72 8.45
CA ASN A 274 -36.25 -30.41 8.79
C ASN A 274 -35.66 -29.35 7.86
N ILE A 275 -36.51 -28.60 7.16
CA ILE A 275 -36.11 -27.54 6.23
C ILE A 275 -35.25 -26.45 6.89
N HIS A 276 -35.48 -26.18 8.18
CA HIS A 276 -34.69 -25.23 8.98
C HIS A 276 -33.28 -25.75 9.33
N GLY A 277 -33.00 -27.04 9.09
CA GLY A 277 -31.68 -27.63 9.26
C GLY A 277 -30.74 -27.43 8.07
N LEU A 278 -31.19 -26.74 7.02
CA LEU A 278 -30.33 -26.37 5.90
C LEU A 278 -29.25 -25.38 6.35
N LYS A 279 -28.02 -25.59 5.88
CA LYS A 279 -26.88 -24.72 6.22
C LYS A 279 -26.93 -23.44 5.39
N LEU A 280 -26.72 -22.30 6.04
CA LEU A 280 -26.50 -21.02 5.35
C LEU A 280 -25.16 -21.05 4.60
N ASN A 281 -25.12 -20.39 3.44
CA ASN A 281 -23.89 -20.12 2.73
C ASN A 281 -23.26 -18.81 3.23
N TYR A 282 -22.47 -18.90 4.31
CA TYR A 282 -21.84 -17.72 4.91
C TYR A 282 -20.88 -16.99 3.97
N VAL A 283 -20.28 -17.68 2.99
CA VAL A 283 -19.44 -17.02 1.98
C VAL A 283 -20.23 -15.97 1.20
N ILE A 284 -21.49 -16.27 0.90
CA ILE A 284 -22.39 -15.33 0.21
C ILE A 284 -22.89 -14.27 1.20
N VAL A 285 -23.30 -14.64 2.41
CA VAL A 285 -23.78 -13.70 3.45
C VAL A 285 -22.72 -12.65 3.82
N ASP A 286 -21.50 -13.07 4.10
CA ASP A 286 -20.40 -12.21 4.55
C ASP A 286 -19.89 -11.28 3.45
N SER A 287 -20.18 -11.60 2.19
CA SER A 287 -19.82 -10.76 1.05
C SER A 287 -20.70 -9.50 0.94
N PHE A 288 -21.92 -9.50 1.49
CA PHE A 288 -22.90 -8.42 1.29
C PHE A 288 -22.73 -7.16 2.17
N PRO A 289 -22.50 -7.22 3.49
CA PRO A 289 -22.54 -6.03 4.33
C PRO A 289 -21.44 -5.01 4.01
N SER A 290 -20.35 -5.42 3.35
CA SER A 290 -19.27 -4.50 2.93
C SER A 290 -19.51 -3.80 1.59
N LEU A 291 -20.51 -4.22 0.79
CA LEU A 291 -20.68 -3.72 -0.58
C LEU A 291 -21.67 -2.57 -0.72
N GLU A 292 -22.70 -2.52 0.13
CA GLU A 292 -23.58 -1.34 0.17
C GLU A 292 -22.81 -0.08 0.56
N ALA A 293 -21.77 -0.21 1.40
CA ALA A 293 -20.88 0.90 1.76
C ALA A 293 -19.89 1.33 0.65
N VAL A 294 -19.78 0.56 -0.44
CA VAL A 294 -18.84 0.84 -1.56
C VAL A 294 -19.58 1.36 -2.79
N LEU A 295 -20.87 1.06 -2.92
CA LEU A 295 -21.70 1.45 -4.08
C LEU A 295 -22.50 2.75 -3.87
N PHE A 296 -22.49 3.32 -2.67
CA PHE A 296 -23.08 4.62 -2.32
C PHE A 296 -22.03 5.55 -1.69
#